data_AF-A0A9E3NJG2-F1
#
_entry.id   AF-A0A9E3NJG2-F1
#
_cell.length_a   1.000
_cell.length_b   1.000
_cell.length_c   1.000
_cell.angle_alpha   90.00
_cell.angle_beta   90.00
_cell.angle_gamma   90.00
#
_symmetry.space_group_name_H-M   'P 1'
#
loop_
_entity.id
_entity.type
_entity.pdbx_description
1 polymer ?
#
loop_
_entity_poly.entity_id
_entity_poly.type
_entity_poly.pdbx_seq_one_letter_code
_entity_poly.pdbx_strand_id
1 'polypeptide(L)'
;MQKISWVVFFLLLNVGYCTAAEDTTVVKARKLEYSDFIANYSINDTSNTVIDIFFDKRNNTAKGQMSFFPITAAIFPLVPIISVGLSVVTFPMFVNGTVVLVKYRKKKLQKVLIHYKETKELPKWVRKKVNKSLEKGQFDYE
;
A
#
# COMPACT_ATOMS: atom_id res chain seq x y z
N MET A 1 1.62 -25.15 -32.17
CA MET A 1 1.16 -24.44 -30.95
C MET A 1 2.05 -24.66 -29.71
N GLN A 2 3.22 -25.31 -29.82
CA GLN A 2 4.07 -25.60 -28.66
C GLN A 2 5.05 -24.47 -28.30
N LYS A 3 5.40 -23.60 -29.28
CA LYS A 3 6.41 -22.54 -29.10
C LYS A 3 5.91 -21.33 -28.29
N ILE A 4 4.60 -21.04 -28.36
CA ILE A 4 3.99 -19.92 -27.60
C ILE A 4 3.96 -20.23 -26.10
N SER A 5 3.80 -21.50 -25.73
CA SER A 5 3.76 -21.94 -24.32
C SER A 5 5.08 -21.68 -23.57
N TRP A 6 6.22 -21.72 -24.27
CA TRP A 6 7.53 -21.48 -23.66
C TRP A 6 7.81 -20.00 -23.41
N VAL A 7 7.29 -19.12 -24.27
CA VAL A 7 7.43 -17.66 -24.13
C VAL A 7 6.64 -17.15 -22.91
N VAL A 8 5.43 -17.69 -22.69
CA VAL A 8 4.60 -17.34 -21.52
C VAL A 8 5.24 -17.86 -20.23
N PHE A 9 5.85 -19.04 -20.24
CA PHE A 9 6.59 -19.59 -19.09
C PHE A 9 7.83 -18.76 -18.73
N PHE A 10 8.55 -18.24 -19.73
CA PHE A 10 9.74 -17.39 -19.53
C PHE A 10 9.39 -15.99 -18.98
N LEU A 11 8.23 -15.46 -19.34
CA LEU A 11 7.70 -14.19 -18.82
C LEU A 11 7.31 -14.28 -17.34
N LEU A 12 6.83 -15.44 -16.87
CA LEU A 12 6.47 -15.66 -15.47
C LEU A 12 7.69 -15.83 -14.55
N LEU A 13 8.81 -16.36 -15.05
CA LEU A 13 10.06 -16.54 -14.30
C LEU A 13 10.83 -15.23 -14.02
N ASN A 14 10.72 -14.24 -14.89
CA ASN A 14 11.45 -12.96 -14.73
C ASN A 14 10.81 -12.00 -13.72
N VAL A 15 9.57 -12.24 -13.28
CA VAL A 15 8.91 -11.44 -12.23
C VAL A 15 9.49 -11.72 -10.83
N GLY A 16 10.29 -12.79 -10.67
CA GLY A 16 10.87 -13.22 -9.39
C GLY A 16 12.07 -12.42 -8.88
N TYR A 17 12.74 -11.61 -9.70
CA TYR A 17 13.99 -10.93 -9.32
C TYR A 17 13.80 -9.43 -9.05
N CYS A 18 12.88 -9.08 -8.16
CA CYS A 18 12.89 -7.73 -7.60
C CYS A 18 12.45 -7.74 -6.14
N THR A 19 13.42 -7.92 -5.23
CA THR A 19 13.52 -7.43 -3.83
C THR A 19 14.51 -8.35 -3.10
N ALA A 20 15.43 -7.91 -2.25
CA ALA A 20 15.59 -6.68 -1.50
C ALA A 20 17.08 -6.46 -1.18
N ALA A 21 17.58 -5.23 -1.37
CA ALA A 21 18.79 -4.80 -0.66
C ALA A 21 18.50 -4.83 0.85
N GLU A 22 19.29 -5.61 1.58
CA GLU A 22 19.23 -5.77 3.02
C GLU A 22 20.12 -4.73 3.69
N ASP A 23 19.51 -3.80 4.43
CA ASP A 23 20.20 -3.07 5.50
C ASP A 23 19.86 -3.74 6.83
N THR A 24 20.90 -4.29 7.45
CA THR A 24 20.98 -4.86 8.79
C THR A 24 21.29 -3.74 9.79
N THR A 25 20.43 -3.52 10.80
CA THR A 25 20.73 -3.04 12.19
C THR A 25 19.56 -2.30 12.87
N VAL A 26 18.49 -1.93 12.15
CA VAL A 26 17.27 -1.36 12.77
C VAL A 26 16.12 -2.32 12.52
N VAL A 27 15.32 -2.65 13.55
CA VAL A 27 14.13 -3.51 13.43
C VAL A 27 13.40 -3.13 12.14
N LYS A 28 13.39 -4.06 11.16
CA LYS A 28 12.92 -3.76 9.80
C LYS A 28 11.52 -3.16 9.93
N ALA A 29 11.34 -1.91 9.49
CA ALA A 29 10.04 -1.20 9.54
C ALA A 29 8.88 -2.00 8.91
N ARG A 30 9.18 -2.99 8.07
CA ARG A 30 8.23 -3.95 7.52
C ARG A 30 7.49 -4.76 8.62
N LYS A 31 8.20 -5.17 9.67
CA LYS A 31 7.69 -6.02 10.76
C LYS A 31 6.89 -5.24 11.81
N LEU A 32 7.16 -3.94 11.97
CA LEU A 32 6.49 -3.09 12.96
C LEU A 32 4.98 -3.01 12.72
N GLU A 33 4.18 -3.28 13.74
CA GLU A 33 2.72 -3.16 13.72
C GLU A 33 2.26 -1.74 14.01
N TYR A 34 0.95 -1.48 13.86
CA TYR A 34 0.36 -0.17 14.13
C TYR A 34 0.68 0.31 15.56
N SER A 35 0.47 -0.58 16.55
CA SER A 35 0.80 -0.35 17.96
C SER A 35 2.25 0.06 18.16
N ASP A 36 3.20 -0.61 17.48
CA ASP A 36 4.62 -0.27 17.55
C ASP A 36 4.91 1.13 17.00
N PHE A 37 4.21 1.56 15.95
CA PHE A 37 4.38 2.90 15.40
C PHE A 37 3.82 3.97 16.33
N ILE A 38 2.67 3.71 16.95
CA ILE A 38 2.09 4.63 17.93
C ILE A 38 3.01 4.74 19.15
N ALA A 39 3.46 3.62 19.71
CA ALA A 39 4.30 3.62 20.91
C ALA A 39 5.68 4.28 20.71
N ASN A 40 6.31 4.09 19.55
CA ASN A 40 7.69 4.53 19.33
C ASN A 40 7.83 5.84 18.53
N TYR A 41 6.83 6.20 17.72
CA TYR A 41 6.94 7.30 16.76
C TYR A 41 5.81 8.33 16.83
N SER A 42 4.76 8.10 17.65
CA SER A 42 3.79 9.14 17.94
C SER A 42 4.34 10.15 18.92
N ILE A 43 4.24 11.43 18.56
CA ILE A 43 4.65 12.57 19.40
C ILE A 43 3.45 13.47 19.69
N ASN A 44 2.47 13.50 18.78
CA ASN A 44 1.28 14.33 18.84
C ASN A 44 0.15 13.79 17.93
N ASP A 45 -1.01 14.43 17.98
CA ASP A 45 -2.20 14.06 17.20
C ASP A 45 -1.95 14.11 15.68
N THR A 46 -1.10 15.05 15.24
CA THR A 46 -0.67 15.13 13.84
C THR A 46 0.08 13.86 13.41
N SER A 47 1.03 13.39 14.22
CA SER A 47 1.78 12.16 13.93
C SER A 47 0.91 10.90 14.02
N ASN A 48 -0.06 10.85 14.93
CA ASN A 48 -1.09 9.79 14.97
C ASN A 48 -1.88 9.78 13.66
N THR A 49 -2.36 10.94 13.23
CA THR A 49 -3.11 11.09 11.97
C THR A 49 -2.26 10.65 10.76
N VAL A 50 -0.96 10.94 10.76
CA VAL A 50 -0.05 10.45 9.71
C VAL A 50 0.05 8.93 9.72
N ILE A 51 0.21 8.32 10.90
CA ILE A 51 0.24 6.86 11.04
C ILE A 51 -1.07 6.26 10.52
N ASP A 52 -2.22 6.80 10.95
CA ASP A 52 -3.55 6.36 10.53
C ASP A 52 -3.72 6.41 9.02
N ILE A 53 -3.38 7.55 8.39
CA ILE A 53 -3.50 7.70 6.93
C ILE A 53 -2.64 6.66 6.19
N PHE A 54 -1.42 6.41 6.66
CA PHE A 54 -0.54 5.43 6.02
C PHE A 54 -1.05 4.00 6.20
N PHE A 55 -1.53 3.65 7.39
CA PHE A 55 -2.07 2.32 7.66
C PHE A 55 -3.42 2.08 6.97
N ASP A 56 -4.33 3.05 6.97
CA ASP A 56 -5.60 2.99 6.23
C ASP A 56 -5.35 2.78 4.72
N LYS A 57 -4.54 3.64 4.11
CA LYS A 57 -4.27 3.56 2.67
C LYS A 57 -3.60 2.24 2.29
N ARG A 58 -2.74 1.71 3.16
CA ARG A 58 -2.04 0.45 2.93
C ARG A 58 -2.93 -0.77 3.18
N ASN A 59 -3.63 -0.84 4.30
CA ASN A 59 -4.34 -2.04 4.73
C ASN A 59 -5.77 -2.09 4.20
N ASN A 60 -6.46 -0.96 4.11
CA ASN A 60 -7.85 -0.91 3.67
C ASN A 60 -7.94 -0.63 2.17
N THR A 61 -7.33 0.47 1.70
CA THR A 61 -7.41 0.85 0.28
C THR A 61 -6.62 -0.12 -0.61
N ALA A 62 -5.33 -0.34 -0.34
CA ALA A 62 -4.50 -1.11 -1.24
C ALA A 62 -4.85 -2.61 -1.25
N LYS A 63 -5.01 -3.24 -0.07
CA LYS A 63 -5.41 -4.65 -0.02
C LYS A 63 -6.80 -4.89 -0.60
N GLY A 64 -7.75 -3.99 -0.33
CA GLY A 64 -9.09 -4.07 -0.91
C GLY A 64 -9.07 -3.96 -2.44
N GLN A 65 -8.26 -3.05 -2.99
CA GLN A 65 -8.09 -2.95 -4.44
C GLN A 65 -7.41 -4.18 -5.06
N MET A 66 -6.47 -4.78 -4.34
CA MET A 66 -5.76 -5.97 -4.81
C MET A 66 -6.57 -7.25 -4.71
N SER A 67 -7.51 -7.37 -3.77
CA SER A 67 -8.23 -8.63 -3.54
C SER A 67 -9.15 -9.01 -4.70
N PHE A 68 -9.60 -8.04 -5.50
CA PHE A 68 -10.50 -8.32 -6.63
C PHE A 68 -9.86 -9.18 -7.73
N PHE A 69 -8.56 -9.06 -7.96
CA PHE A 69 -7.86 -9.81 -9.01
C PHE A 69 -7.78 -11.33 -8.73
N PRO A 70 -7.31 -11.80 -7.56
CA PRO A 70 -7.31 -13.23 -7.24
C PRO A 70 -8.73 -13.82 -7.13
N ILE A 71 -9.72 -13.02 -6.67
CA ILE A 71 -11.13 -13.46 -6.67
C ILE A 71 -11.60 -13.70 -8.11
N THR A 72 -11.32 -12.77 -9.02
CA THR A 72 -11.69 -12.91 -10.44
C THR A 72 -10.97 -14.10 -11.09
N ALA A 73 -9.68 -14.31 -10.76
CA ALA A 73 -8.92 -15.46 -11.24
C ALA A 73 -9.46 -16.80 -10.74
N ALA A 74 -9.97 -16.86 -9.51
CA ALA A 74 -10.56 -18.07 -8.93
C ALA A 74 -11.89 -18.46 -9.60
N ILE A 75 -12.66 -17.49 -10.10
CA ILE A 75 -13.97 -17.71 -10.75
C ILE A 75 -13.81 -17.98 -12.26
N PHE A 76 -12.66 -17.64 -12.84
CA PHE A 76 -12.33 -17.87 -14.25
C PHE A 76 -12.69 -19.27 -14.80
N PRO A 77 -12.35 -20.40 -14.13
CA PRO A 77 -12.68 -21.73 -14.65
C PRO A 77 -14.19 -22.04 -14.68
N LEU A 78 -14.99 -21.36 -13.85
CA LEU A 78 -16.44 -21.55 -13.79
C LEU A 78 -17.16 -20.74 -14.87
N VAL A 79 -16.78 -19.46 -15.02
CA VAL A 79 -17.48 -18.54 -15.92
C VAL A 79 -16.48 -17.66 -16.71
N PRO A 80 -15.88 -18.19 -17.79
CA PRO A 80 -14.78 -17.52 -18.48
C PRO A 80 -15.19 -16.21 -19.17
N ILE A 81 -16.39 -16.14 -19.76
CA ILE A 81 -16.87 -14.94 -20.49
C ILE A 81 -17.00 -13.73 -19.55
N ILE A 82 -17.62 -13.92 -18.38
CA ILE A 82 -17.78 -12.87 -17.36
C ILE A 82 -16.41 -12.48 -16.78
N SER A 83 -15.53 -13.46 -16.58
CA SER A 83 -14.22 -13.26 -15.98
C SER A 83 -13.29 -12.40 -16.84
N VAL A 84 -13.35 -12.53 -18.18
CA VAL A 84 -12.61 -11.62 -19.08
C VAL A 84 -13.10 -10.18 -18.92
N GLY A 85 -14.42 -9.95 -18.85
CA GLY A 85 -14.99 -8.63 -18.60
C GLY A 85 -14.56 -8.02 -17.25
N LEU A 86 -14.61 -8.81 -16.17
CA LEU A 86 -14.13 -8.36 -14.86
C LEU A 86 -12.64 -8.03 -14.87
N SER A 87 -11.83 -8.83 -15.58
CA SER A 87 -10.37 -8.64 -15.60
C SER A 87 -9.94 -7.25 -16.08
N VAL A 88 -10.70 -6.66 -17.03
CA VAL A 88 -10.48 -5.30 -17.55
C VAL A 88 -10.63 -4.24 -16.46
N VAL A 89 -11.49 -4.46 -15.46
CA VAL A 89 -11.70 -3.54 -14.34
C VAL A 89 -10.80 -3.88 -13.16
N THR A 90 -10.62 -5.16 -12.86
CA THR A 90 -9.85 -5.59 -11.68
C THR A 90 -8.35 -5.43 -11.88
N PHE A 91 -7.84 -5.53 -13.12
CA PHE A 91 -6.43 -5.33 -13.41
C PHE A 91 -5.93 -3.90 -13.11
N PRO A 92 -6.53 -2.81 -13.64
CA PRO A 92 -6.09 -1.46 -13.29
C PRO A 92 -6.28 -1.17 -11.79
N MET A 93 -7.32 -1.72 -11.16
CA MET A 93 -7.52 -1.62 -9.72
C MET A 93 -6.39 -2.30 -8.93
N PHE A 94 -5.97 -3.49 -9.34
CA PHE A 94 -4.83 -4.21 -8.75
C PHE A 94 -3.53 -3.42 -8.91
N VAL A 95 -3.25 -2.90 -10.11
CA VAL A 95 -2.07 -2.06 -10.38
C VAL A 95 -2.10 -0.79 -9.53
N ASN A 96 -3.25 -0.13 -9.39
CA ASN A 96 -3.37 1.02 -8.50
C ASN A 96 -3.11 0.62 -7.04
N GLY A 97 -3.64 -0.52 -6.60
CA GLY A 97 -3.36 -1.08 -5.29
C GLY A 97 -1.85 -1.28 -5.05
N THR A 98 -1.11 -1.82 -6.03
CA THR A 98 0.35 -2.04 -5.90
C THR A 98 1.09 -0.72 -5.77
N VAL A 99 0.72 0.29 -6.56
CA VAL A 99 1.24 1.65 -6.45
C VAL A 99 0.96 2.23 -5.06
N VAL A 100 -0.24 2.05 -4.51
CA VAL A 100 -0.60 2.52 -3.17
C VAL A 100 0.25 1.82 -2.09
N LEU A 101 0.46 0.50 -2.17
CA LEU A 101 1.33 -0.22 -1.22
C LEU A 101 2.76 0.33 -1.20
N VAL A 102 3.32 0.64 -2.38
CA VAL A 102 4.67 1.20 -2.49
C VAL A 102 4.70 2.63 -1.95
N LYS A 103 3.71 3.45 -2.34
CA LYS A 103 3.62 4.86 -1.93
C LYS A 103 3.48 5.04 -0.42
N TYR A 104 2.73 4.16 0.26
CA TYR A 104 2.49 4.17 1.71
C TYR A 104 3.24 3.04 2.45
N ARG A 105 4.41 2.63 1.94
CA ARG A 105 5.23 1.59 2.59
C ARG A 105 5.65 2.01 4.00
N LYS A 106 5.62 1.07 4.96
CA LYS A 106 6.04 1.30 6.36
C LYS A 106 7.43 1.93 6.51
N LYS A 107 8.41 1.59 5.65
CA LYS A 107 9.73 2.25 5.66
C LYS A 107 9.64 3.75 5.37
N LYS A 108 8.73 4.17 4.49
CA LYS A 108 8.51 5.58 4.15
C LYS A 108 7.79 6.30 5.29
N LEU A 109 6.81 5.64 5.93
CA LEU A 109 6.17 6.14 7.14
C LEU A 109 7.20 6.45 8.22
N GLN A 110 8.07 5.48 8.53
CA GLN A 110 9.15 5.67 9.52
C GLN A 110 10.04 6.88 9.17
N LYS A 111 10.46 7.02 7.91
CA LYS A 111 11.27 8.17 7.47
C LYS A 111 10.54 9.50 7.64
N VAL A 112 9.24 9.55 7.34
CA VAL A 112 8.42 10.76 7.52
C VAL A 112 8.26 11.11 9.01
N LEU A 113 8.05 10.12 9.88
CA LEU A 113 7.90 10.35 11.31
C LEU A 113 9.21 10.77 11.99
N ILE A 114 10.34 10.15 11.63
CA ILE A 114 11.66 10.56 12.11
C ILE A 114 11.96 11.99 11.67
N HIS A 115 11.76 12.30 10.37
CA HIS A 115 11.96 13.65 9.87
C HIS A 115 11.07 14.66 10.58
N TYR A 116 9.79 14.33 10.80
CA TYR A 116 8.86 15.19 11.54
C TYR A 116 9.27 15.41 12.99
N LYS A 117 9.85 14.39 13.65
CA LYS A 117 10.38 14.51 15.01
C LYS A 117 11.49 15.57 15.08
N GLU A 118 12.38 15.56 14.09
CA GLU A 118 13.57 16.43 14.01
C GLU A 118 13.22 17.85 13.54
N THR A 119 12.44 17.98 12.46
CA THR A 119 12.21 19.28 11.80
C THR A 119 10.87 19.92 12.15
N LYS A 120 9.95 19.17 12.76
CA LYS A 120 8.53 19.54 12.93
C LYS A 120 7.80 19.82 11.62
N GLU A 121 8.38 19.45 10.48
CA GLU A 121 7.78 19.67 9.16
C GLU A 121 7.36 18.36 8.50
N LEU A 122 6.11 18.33 8.04
CA LEU A 122 5.62 17.25 7.18
C LEU A 122 5.87 17.56 5.70
N PRO A 123 6.21 16.54 4.88
CA PRO A 123 6.25 16.70 3.43
C PRO A 123 4.93 17.25 2.90
N LYS A 124 4.97 18.18 1.93
CA LYS A 124 3.80 18.90 1.40
C LYS A 124 2.61 17.98 1.06
N TRP A 125 2.88 16.83 0.43
CA TRP A 125 1.84 15.87 0.05
C TRP A 125 1.19 15.13 1.24
N VAL A 126 1.94 14.91 2.32
CA VAL A 126 1.42 14.32 3.58
C VAL A 126 0.63 15.38 4.32
N ARG A 127 1.20 16.59 4.48
CA ARG A 127 0.55 17.73 5.13
C ARG A 127 -0.83 18.00 4.55
N LYS A 128 -0.96 18.04 3.21
CA LYS A 128 -2.26 18.23 2.54
C LYS A 128 -3.28 17.14 2.90
N LYS A 129 -2.84 15.89 3.11
CA LYS A 129 -3.74 14.78 3.47
C LYS A 129 -4.13 14.81 4.94
N VAL A 130 -3.19 15.15 5.81
CA VAL A 130 -3.43 15.31 7.25
C VAL A 130 -4.42 16.44 7.47
N ASN A 131 -4.18 17.63 6.92
CA ASN A 131 -5.09 18.77 7.04
C ASN A 131 -6.50 18.40 6.54
N LYS A 132 -6.61 17.75 5.38
CA LYS A 132 -7.90 17.28 4.86
C LYS A 132 -8.60 16.26 5.78
N SER A 133 -7.84 15.45 6.51
CA SER A 133 -8.40 14.45 7.42
C SER A 133 -8.85 15.09 8.73
N LEU A 134 -8.10 16.09 9.23
CA LEU A 134 -8.46 16.89 10.39
C LEU A 134 -9.68 17.78 10.11
N GLU A 135 -9.74 18.44 8.94
CA GLU A 135 -10.91 19.20 8.50
C GLU A 135 -12.16 18.31 8.44
N LYS A 136 -12.06 17.11 7.84
CA LYS A 136 -13.20 16.18 7.79
C LYS A 136 -13.64 15.72 9.17
N GLY A 137 -12.69 15.37 10.04
CA GLY A 137 -13.00 15.05 11.43
C GLY A 137 -13.70 16.22 12.13
N GLN A 138 -13.37 17.46 11.76
CA GLN A 138 -13.98 18.68 12.29
C GLN A 138 -15.44 18.93 11.93
N PHE A 139 -15.95 18.37 10.83
CA PHE A 139 -17.34 18.55 10.39
C PHE A 139 -18.28 17.42 10.81
N ASP A 140 -17.76 16.30 11.35
CA ASP A 140 -18.58 15.16 11.77
C ASP A 140 -19.18 15.35 13.19
N TYR A 141 -18.99 16.51 13.82
CA TYR A 141 -19.49 16.86 15.16
C TYR A 141 -20.18 18.24 15.25
N GLU A 142 -20.62 18.79 14.12
CA GLU A 142 -21.56 19.92 14.06
C GLU A 142 -22.96 19.45 13.64
#